data_AF-X0YN05-F1
#
_entry.id   AF-X0YN05-F1
#
_cell.length_a   1.000
_cell.length_b   1.000
_cell.length_c   1.000
_cell.angle_alpha   90.00
_cell.angle_beta   90.00
_cell.angle_gamma   90.00
#
_symmetry.space_group_name_H-M   'P 1'
#
loop_
_entity.id
_entity.type
_entity.pdbx_description
1 polymer ?
#
loop_
_entity_poly.entity_id
_entity_poly.type
_entity_poly.pdbx_seq_one_letter_code
_entity_poly.pdbx_strand_id
1 'polypeptide(L)' 'SKPFVESICWRDLADYEGHYIPHGGLCRNDMEPKLAYKELRSLRAKLIRESPQESQAPREADAPQAPPED' A
#
# COMPACT_ATOMS: atom_id res chain seq x y z
N SER A 1 -0.33 -14.44 2.48
CA SER A 1 -0.14 -13.01 2.84
C SER A 1 -0.10 -12.91 4.36
N LYS A 2 0.69 -11.99 4.92
CA LYS A 2 0.62 -11.68 6.36
C LYS A 2 -0.55 -10.70 6.55
N PRO A 3 -1.64 -11.07 7.23
CA PRO A 3 -2.90 -10.31 7.20
C PRO A 3 -2.82 -8.95 7.91
N PHE A 4 -1.79 -8.72 8.70
CA PHE A 4 -1.56 -7.48 9.44
C PHE A 4 -0.68 -6.45 8.69
N VAL A 5 -0.15 -6.80 7.52
CA VAL A 5 0.66 -5.85 6.73
C VAL A 5 -0.27 -5.02 5.87
N GLU A 6 -0.50 -3.78 6.27
CA GLU A 6 -1.36 -2.83 5.56
C GLU A 6 -0.70 -2.31 4.28
N SER A 7 0.61 -2.02 4.33
CA SER A 7 1.33 -1.44 3.20
C SER A 7 2.79 -1.87 3.15
N ILE A 8 3.35 -1.84 1.93
CA ILE A 8 4.76 -2.06 1.64
C ILE A 8 5.20 -0.93 0.73
N CYS A 9 6.31 -0.26 1.08
CA CYS A 9 6.91 0.79 0.27
C CYS A 9 8.29 0.36 -0.22
N TRP A 10 8.63 0.75 -1.45
CA TRP A 10 10.01 0.69 -1.92
C TRP A 10 10.76 1.91 -1.39
N ARG A 11 11.91 1.69 -0.74
CA ARG A 11 12.60 2.74 0.02
C ARG A 11 12.99 3.94 -0.85
N ASP A 12 13.71 3.70 -1.94
CA ASP A 12 14.31 4.75 -2.76
C ASP A 12 13.67 4.77 -4.15
N LEU A 13 13.16 5.93 -4.57
CA LEU A 13 12.55 6.06 -5.90
C LEU A 13 13.61 6.06 -7.00
N ALA A 14 14.72 6.76 -6.82
CA ALA A 14 15.77 6.93 -7.81
C ALA A 14 17.16 6.65 -7.22
N ASP A 15 18.11 6.32 -8.09
CA ASP A 15 19.51 6.16 -7.73
C ASP A 15 20.12 7.48 -7.25
N TYR A 16 20.98 7.37 -6.23
CA TYR A 16 21.70 8.50 -5.66
C TYR A 16 23.00 8.02 -5.02
N GLU A 17 24.13 8.61 -5.41
CA GLU A 17 25.47 8.16 -5.00
C GLU A 17 25.75 8.28 -3.48
N GLY A 18 24.98 9.09 -2.75
CA GLY A 18 25.08 9.22 -1.30
C GLY A 18 24.18 8.27 -0.48
N HIS A 19 23.51 7.32 -1.10
CA HIS A 19 22.67 6.33 -0.39
C HIS A 19 23.47 5.09 0.03
N TYR A 20 22.94 4.36 1.03
CA TYR A 20 23.50 3.07 1.47
C TYR A 20 23.53 2.02 0.33
N ILE A 21 22.56 2.09 -0.59
CA ILE A 21 22.53 1.28 -1.81
C ILE A 21 22.40 2.24 -3.00
N PRO A 22 23.51 2.71 -3.59
CA PRO A 22 23.50 3.76 -4.61
C PRO A 22 22.64 3.47 -5.84
N HIS A 23 22.52 2.18 -6.20
CA HIS A 23 21.78 1.70 -7.37
C HIS A 23 20.46 1.00 -7.02
N GLY A 24 19.97 1.19 -5.78
CA GLY A 24 18.76 0.54 -5.26
C GLY A 24 17.45 1.21 -5.68
N GLY A 25 17.51 2.34 -6.40
CA GLY A 25 16.34 3.08 -6.85
C GLY A 25 15.56 2.33 -7.94
N LEU A 26 14.25 2.61 -8.02
CA LEU A 26 13.40 2.14 -9.11
C LEU A 26 13.68 2.87 -10.44
N CYS A 27 14.20 4.08 -10.36
CA CYS A 27 14.65 4.91 -11.47
C CYS A 27 16.16 5.15 -11.41
N ARG A 28 16.74 5.55 -12.53
CA ARG A 28 18.08 6.16 -12.58
C ARG A 28 18.03 7.57 -11.97
N ASN A 29 19.18 8.20 -11.78
CA ASN A 29 19.31 9.55 -11.21
C ASN A 29 18.63 10.64 -12.07
N ASP A 30 18.46 10.41 -13.37
CA ASP A 30 17.74 11.24 -14.34
C ASP A 30 16.23 10.91 -14.42
N MET A 31 15.74 10.11 -13.47
CA MET A 31 14.35 9.62 -13.40
C MET A 31 13.93 8.66 -14.51
N GLU A 32 14.86 8.17 -15.34
CA GLU A 32 14.56 7.10 -16.29
C GLU A 32 14.16 5.81 -15.54
N PRO A 33 12.99 5.21 -15.83
CA PRO A 33 12.51 4.05 -15.09
C PRO A 33 13.32 2.78 -15.43
N LYS A 34 13.76 2.05 -14.40
CA LYS A 34 14.35 0.71 -14.56
C LYS A 34 13.29 -0.36 -14.76
N LEU A 35 13.71 -1.58 -15.07
CA LEU A 35 12.83 -2.75 -15.15
C LEU A 35 12.02 -2.94 -13.85
N ALA A 36 12.66 -2.81 -12.70
CA ALA A 36 12.00 -2.96 -11.40
C ALA A 36 10.80 -2.02 -11.20
N TYR A 37 10.86 -0.78 -11.70
CA TYR A 37 9.72 0.14 -11.67
C TYR A 37 8.52 -0.43 -12.44
N LYS A 38 8.77 -0.94 -13.65
CA LYS A 38 7.73 -1.50 -14.54
C LYS A 38 7.11 -2.77 -13.94
N GLU A 39 7.93 -3.63 -13.36
CA GLU A 39 7.48 -4.85 -12.69
C GLU A 39 6.67 -4.52 -11.41
N LEU A 40 7.14 -3.57 -10.59
CA LEU A 40 6.40 -3.17 -9.38
C LEU A 40 5.05 -2.53 -9.71
N ARG A 41 4.99 -1.71 -10.77
CA ARG A 41 3.73 -1.16 -11.27
C ARG A 41 2.75 -2.27 -11.70
N SER A 42 3.25 -3.27 -12.42
CA SER A 42 2.45 -4.41 -12.85
C SER A 42 1.99 -5.28 -11.68
N LEU A 43 2.85 -5.50 -10.69
CA LEU A 43 2.53 -6.21 -9.46
C LEU A 43 1.45 -5.47 -8.67
N ARG A 44 1.58 -4.15 -8.47
CA ARG A 44 0.56 -3.33 -7.80
C ARG A 44 -0.79 -3.44 -8.49
N ALA A 45 -0.82 -3.41 -9.82
CA ALA A 45 -2.06 -3.54 -10.58
C ALA A 45 -2.73 -4.92 -10.39
N LYS A 46 -1.94 -5.99 -10.26
CA LYS A 46 -2.47 -7.34 -9.96
C LYS A 46 -3.02 -7.41 -8.55
N LEU A 47 -2.26 -6.94 -7.56
CA LEU A 47 -2.69 -6.96 -6.15
C LEU A 47 -3.99 -6.20 -5.92
N ILE A 48 -4.17 -5.02 -6.52
CA ILE A 48 -5.42 -4.24 -6.40
C ILE A 48 -6.63 -4.99 -6.99
N ARG A 49 -6.43 -5.77 -8.06
CA ARG A 49 -7.51 -6.54 -8.69
C ARG A 49 -7.89 -7.79 -7.89
N GLU A 50 -6.92 -8.37 -7.19
CA GLU A 50 -7.09 -9.61 -6.42
C GLU A 50 -7.54 -9.35 -4.98
N SER A 51 -7.49 -8.11 -4.49
CA SER A 51 -8.03 -7.72 -3.19
C SER A 51 -9.52 -8.06 -3.11
N PRO A 52 -9.95 -8.95 -2.18
CA PRO A 52 -11.36 -9.17 -1.92
C PRO A 52 -12.00 -7.84 -1.54
N GLN A 53 -13.12 -7.52 -2.17
CA GLN A 53 -13.96 -6.40 -1.79
C GLN A 53 -14.35 -6.64 -0.32
N GLU A 54 -13.87 -5.82 0.61
CA GLU A 54 -14.34 -5.81 1.99
C GLU A 54 -15.86 -5.63 1.91
N SER A 55 -16.62 -6.70 2.22
CA SER A 55 -18.04 -6.56 2.48
C SER A 55 -18.15 -5.58 3.65
N GLN A 56 -18.54 -4.35 3.36
CA GLN A 56 -19.01 -3.41 4.36
C GLN A 56 -20.21 -4.07 5.04
N ALA A 57 -19.95 -4.78 6.14
CA ALA A 57 -21.00 -5.06 7.11
C ALA A 57 -21.51 -3.69 7.58
N PRO A 58 -22.84 -3.46 7.61
CA PRO A 58 -23.38 -2.23 8.14
C PRO A 58 -22.81 -2.02 9.53
N ARG A 59 -22.21 -0.85 9.78
CA ARG A 59 -21.91 -0.43 11.15
C ARG A 59 -23.25 -0.42 11.86
N GLU A 60 -23.43 -1.34 12.81
CA GLU A 60 -24.62 -1.41 13.64
C GLU A 60 -24.93 -0.02 14.18
N ALA A 61 -26.21 0.32 14.09
CA ALA A 61 -26.74 1.63 14.40
C ALA A 61 -26.29 2.09 15.79
N ASP A 62 -25.80 3.32 15.83
CA ASP A 62 -25.71 4.14 17.03
C ASP A 62 -27.13 4.29 17.61
N ALA A 63 -27.51 3.34 18.46
CA ALA A 63 -28.78 3.36 19.17
C ALA A 63 -28.59 4.21 20.44
N PRO A 64 -29.29 5.34 20.61
CA PRO A 64 -29.27 6.05 21.87
C PRO A 64 -29.98 5.18 22.91
N GLN A 65 -29.23 4.77 23.92
CA GLN A 65 -29.70 4.01 25.06
C GLN A 65 -30.67 4.88 25.87
N ALA A 66 -31.96 4.52 25.89
CA ALA A 66 -32.95 5.17 26.75
C ALA A 66 -32.61 4.88 28.23
N PRO A 67 -32.68 5.87 29.14
CA PRO A 67 -32.44 5.63 30.55
C PRO A 67 -33.59 4.80 31.17
N PRO A 68 -33.31 4.01 32.22
CA PRO A 68 -34.33 3.21 32.90
C PRO A 68 -35.33 4.11 33.63
N GLU A 69 -36.61 3.75 33.53
CA GLU A 69 -37.71 4.34 34.31
C GLU A 69 -37.68 3.80 35.74
N ASP A 70 -37.74 4.71 36.73
CA ASP A 70 -38.31 4.52 38.08
C ASP A 70 -38.82 5.88 38.60
#